data_AF-A0A0D2MJR5-F1
#
_entry.id   AF-A0A0D2MJR5-F1
#
_cell.length_a   1.000
_cell.length_b   1.000
_cell.length_c   1.000
_cell.angle_alpha   90.00
_cell.angle_beta   90.00
_cell.angle_gamma   90.00
#
_symmetry.space_group_name_H-M   'P 1'
#
loop_
_entity.id
_entity.type
_entity.pdbx_description
1 polymer ?
#
loop_
_entity_poly.entity_id
_entity_poly.type
_entity_poly.pdbx_seq_one_letter_code
_entity_poly.pdbx_strand_id
1 'polypeptide(L)'
;LRKWAHPGRRLELTDALITSLLFLECAASLQVLRQLKEPRDRVQAISVGSIQNRSLVVPVSLLAPVASALPIDVGAALVDCGASKKGYIHTDFVLRHALPTIPLPHPIGVYNADGSLNSGGAITHLCELSMRIGDHEETLLFRITNTGS
;
A
#
# COMPACT_ATOMS: atom_id res chain seq x y z
N LEU A 1 26.15 -26.95 10.88
CA LEU A 1 25.23 -25.79 10.81
C LEU A 1 25.89 -24.44 11.09
N ARG A 2 26.64 -24.22 12.20
CA ARG A 2 27.26 -22.90 12.52
C ARG A 2 28.20 -22.33 11.44
N LYS A 3 28.93 -23.18 10.73
CA LYS A 3 29.77 -22.79 9.58
C LYS A 3 29.00 -22.56 8.28
N TRP A 4 27.74 -23.02 8.22
CA TRP A 4 26.92 -23.06 7.01
C TRP A 4 25.82 -21.98 6.98
N ALA A 5 25.22 -21.68 8.14
CA ALA A 5 24.23 -20.62 8.28
C ALA A 5 24.86 -19.23 8.07
N HIS A 6 24.03 -18.26 7.70
CA HIS A 6 24.43 -16.87 7.54
C HIS A 6 25.12 -16.37 8.82
N PRO A 7 26.27 -15.66 8.75
CA PRO A 7 27.01 -15.21 9.92
C PRO A 7 26.15 -14.44 10.93
N GLY A 8 25.21 -13.62 10.43
CA GLY A 8 24.24 -12.92 11.24
C GLY A 8 23.29 -13.86 12.01
N ARG A 9 22.86 -14.99 11.45
CA ARG A 9 21.85 -15.85 12.09
C ARG A 9 22.43 -16.92 13.02
N ARG A 10 23.74 -16.97 13.23
CA ARG A 10 24.41 -18.03 14.03
C ARG A 10 23.92 -18.14 15.47
N LEU A 11 23.46 -17.05 16.07
CA LEU A 11 22.89 -17.06 17.43
C LEU A 11 21.54 -17.78 17.52
N GLU A 12 20.83 -17.90 16.40
CA GLU A 12 19.55 -18.61 16.33
C GLU A 12 19.73 -20.13 16.32
N LEU A 13 20.95 -20.63 16.06
CA LEU A 13 21.31 -22.05 16.09
C LEU A 13 21.44 -22.57 17.54
N THR A 14 20.34 -22.48 18.29
CA THR A 14 20.20 -23.04 19.62
C THR A 14 20.07 -24.56 19.57
N ASP A 15 20.39 -25.24 20.67
CA ASP A 15 20.23 -26.70 20.74
C ASP A 15 18.76 -27.10 20.51
N ALA A 16 17.80 -26.31 21.00
CA ALA A 16 16.38 -26.52 20.75
C ALA A 16 16.03 -26.51 19.25
N LEU A 17 16.55 -25.54 18.48
CA LEU A 17 16.32 -25.48 17.03
C LEU A 17 17.00 -26.64 16.30
N ILE A 18 18.22 -27.01 16.71
CA ILE A 18 18.95 -28.12 16.10
C ILE A 18 18.23 -29.44 16.36
N THR A 19 17.77 -29.65 17.59
CA THR A 19 16.99 -30.84 17.97
C THR A 19 15.66 -30.88 17.23
N SER A 20 14.96 -29.75 17.06
CA SER A 20 13.68 -29.73 16.34
C SER A 20 13.83 -30.16 14.87
N LEU A 21 14.96 -29.84 14.21
CA LEU A 21 15.22 -30.26 12.83
C LEU A 21 15.25 -31.79 12.66
N LEU A 22 15.56 -32.55 13.71
CA LEU A 22 15.58 -34.03 13.67
C LEU A 22 14.17 -34.63 13.64
N PHE A 23 13.17 -33.88 14.08
CA PHE A 23 11.77 -34.33 14.18
C PHE A 23 10.85 -33.69 13.14
N LEU A 24 11.36 -32.75 12.35
CA LEU A 24 10.62 -32.16 11.25
C LEU A 24 10.65 -33.07 10.03
N GLU A 25 9.55 -33.05 9.26
CA GLU A 25 9.51 -33.68 7.94
C GLU A 25 10.56 -33.08 7.01
N CYS A 26 11.06 -33.87 6.05
CA CYS A 26 12.16 -33.49 5.18
C CYS A 26 11.97 -32.13 4.49
N ALA A 27 10.75 -31.85 3.99
CA ALA A 27 10.42 -30.58 3.34
C ALA A 27 10.55 -29.37 4.30
N ALA A 28 10.01 -29.51 5.52
CA ALA A 28 10.09 -28.47 6.54
C ALA A 28 11.54 -28.25 7.02
N SER A 29 12.29 -29.33 7.24
CA SER A 29 13.71 -29.26 7.58
C SER A 29 14.53 -28.54 6.51
N LEU A 30 14.31 -28.86 5.23
CA LEU A 30 14.97 -28.18 4.12
C LEU A 30 14.59 -26.70 4.04
N GLN A 31 13.34 -26.34 4.31
CA GLN A 31 12.90 -24.95 4.35
C GLN A 31 13.59 -24.16 5.46
N VAL A 32 13.64 -24.70 6.68
CA VAL A 32 14.34 -24.06 7.82
C VAL A 32 15.82 -23.89 7.51
N LEU A 33 16.46 -24.91 6.94
CA LEU A 33 17.85 -24.82 6.50
C LEU A 33 18.01 -23.69 5.47
N ARG A 34 17.20 -23.66 4.41
CA ARG A 34 17.24 -22.59 3.39
C ARG A 34 17.12 -21.21 4.04
N GLN A 35 16.19 -21.02 4.97
CA GLN A 35 16.04 -19.75 5.69
C GLN A 35 17.29 -19.38 6.50
N LEU A 36 17.91 -20.33 7.20
CA LEU A 36 19.12 -20.07 7.99
C LEU A 36 20.32 -19.62 7.16
N LYS A 37 20.30 -19.82 5.82
CA LYS A 37 21.28 -19.25 4.89
C LYS A 37 21.00 -17.80 4.50
N GLU A 38 19.75 -17.36 4.60
CA GLU A 38 19.36 -15.98 4.35
C GLU A 38 19.86 -15.06 5.47
N PRO A 39 20.07 -13.76 5.19
CA PRO A 39 20.37 -12.77 6.22
C PRO A 39 19.22 -12.65 7.23
N ARG A 40 19.48 -11.96 8.35
CA ARG A 40 18.41 -11.56 9.26
C ARG A 40 17.50 -10.57 8.54
N ASP A 41 16.19 -10.74 8.66
CA ASP A 41 15.26 -9.70 8.26
C ASP A 41 15.51 -8.43 9.08
N ARG A 42 15.52 -7.29 8.40
CA ARG A 42 15.69 -5.97 9.02
C ARG A 42 14.46 -5.16 8.70
N VAL A 43 13.72 -4.78 9.73
CA VAL A 43 12.74 -3.70 9.63
C VAL A 43 13.51 -2.41 9.88
N GLN A 44 13.73 -1.62 8.82
CA GLN A 44 14.20 -0.25 8.95
C GLN A 44 12.99 0.68 8.90
N ALA A 45 12.81 1.51 9.91
CA ALA A 45 11.81 2.56 9.88
C ALA A 45 12.31 3.69 8.96
N ILE A 46 11.78 3.74 7.74
CA ILE A 46 11.89 4.91 6.87
C ILE A 46 10.57 5.67 7.03
N SER A 47 10.60 6.83 7.70
CA SER A 47 9.40 7.66 7.86
C SER A 47 9.17 8.48 6.60
N VAL A 48 8.31 7.99 5.71
CA VAL A 48 7.82 8.79 4.56
C VAL A 48 6.56 9.57 4.94
N GLY A 49 5.74 9.03 5.85
CA GLY A 49 4.49 9.64 6.31
C GLY A 49 4.56 10.29 7.68
N SER A 50 3.42 10.86 8.10
CA SER A 50 3.19 11.42 9.43
C SER A 50 1.83 10.99 9.97
N ILE A 51 1.63 11.07 11.27
CA ILE A 51 0.31 10.85 11.89
C ILE A 51 -0.37 12.21 12.06
N GLN A 52 -1.54 12.39 11.47
CA GLN A 52 -2.38 13.58 11.61
C GLN A 52 -3.79 13.16 12.01
N ASN A 53 -4.34 13.73 13.09
CA ASN A 53 -5.68 13.41 13.60
C ASN A 53 -5.96 11.89 13.75
N ARG A 54 -4.98 11.13 14.24
CA ARG A 54 -5.00 9.65 14.37
C ARG A 54 -5.02 8.88 13.04
N SER A 55 -4.79 9.55 11.93
CA SER A 55 -4.67 8.93 10.61
C SER A 55 -3.22 8.96 10.13
N LEU A 56 -2.79 7.90 9.44
CA LEU A 56 -1.53 7.90 8.71
C LEU A 56 -1.72 8.66 7.40
N VAL A 57 -0.90 9.69 7.20
CA VAL A 57 -0.84 10.43 5.95
C VAL A 57 0.55 10.34 5.33
N VAL A 58 0.61 10.30 4.01
CA VAL A 58 1.86 10.29 3.25
C VAL A 58 1.87 11.44 2.24
N PRO A 59 3.03 12.07 1.97
CA PRO A 59 3.16 12.99 0.87
C PRO A 59 3.01 12.23 -0.45
N VAL A 60 2.23 12.79 -1.36
CA VAL A 60 1.92 12.17 -2.65
C VAL A 60 2.08 13.22 -3.75
N SER A 61 2.73 12.85 -4.84
CA SER A 61 2.60 13.57 -6.11
C SER A 61 1.82 12.74 -7.10
N LEU A 62 0.91 13.38 -7.84
CA LEU A 62 0.08 12.75 -8.87
C LEU A 62 0.44 13.32 -10.23
N LEU A 63 0.54 12.45 -11.23
CA LEU A 63 0.81 12.82 -12.61
C LEU A 63 -0.28 12.25 -13.52
N ALA A 64 -0.87 13.11 -14.34
CA ALA A 64 -1.82 12.69 -15.37
C ALA A 64 -1.09 12.00 -16.54
N PRO A 65 -1.71 11.01 -17.20
CA PRO A 65 -1.11 10.27 -18.32
C PRO A 65 -1.18 11.09 -19.63
N VAL A 66 -0.70 12.33 -19.60
CA VAL A 66 -0.64 13.24 -20.75
C VAL A 66 0.80 13.71 -20.90
N ALA A 67 1.31 13.72 -22.14
CA ALA A 67 2.73 13.95 -22.42
C ALA A 67 3.31 15.27 -21.85
N SER A 68 2.47 16.29 -21.66
CA SER A 68 2.84 17.60 -21.12
C SER A 68 2.39 17.83 -19.67
N ALA A 69 1.89 16.81 -18.99
CA ALA A 69 1.44 16.95 -17.61
C ALA A 69 2.63 17.23 -16.68
N LEU A 70 2.43 18.14 -15.72
CA LEU A 70 3.36 18.36 -14.63
C LEU A 70 2.85 17.61 -13.39
N PRO A 71 3.76 17.05 -12.56
CA PRO A 71 3.36 16.46 -11.29
C PRO A 71 2.66 17.49 -10.40
N ILE A 72 1.53 17.09 -9.83
CA ILE A 72 0.78 17.87 -8.86
C ILE A 72 1.18 17.37 -7.47
N ASP A 73 1.73 18.25 -6.65
CA ASP A 73 1.98 17.97 -5.24
C ASP A 73 0.65 18.03 -4.46
N VAL A 74 0.24 16.90 -3.90
CA VAL A 74 -1.00 16.77 -3.11
C VAL A 74 -0.75 17.20 -1.66
N GLY A 75 0.51 17.22 -1.21
CA GLY A 75 0.91 17.51 0.16
C GLY A 75 0.68 16.35 1.13
N ALA A 76 -0.55 15.84 1.22
CA ALA A 76 -0.88 14.72 2.10
C ALA A 76 -2.08 13.89 1.57
N ALA A 77 -1.93 12.57 1.53
CA ALA A 77 -3.00 11.63 1.27
C ALA A 77 -3.14 10.62 2.43
N LEU A 78 -4.36 10.18 2.71
CA LEU A 78 -4.66 9.21 3.76
C LEU A 78 -4.29 7.79 3.31
N VAL A 79 -3.62 7.05 4.19
CA VAL A 79 -3.45 5.61 4.07
C VAL A 79 -4.58 4.94 4.85
N ASP A 80 -5.51 4.32 4.14
CA ASP A 80 -6.70 3.71 4.72
C ASP A 80 -6.79 2.22 4.36
N CYS A 81 -6.62 1.34 5.35
CA CYS A 81 -6.77 -0.10 5.17
C CYS A 81 -8.24 -0.57 5.13
N GLY A 82 -9.18 0.29 5.51
CA GLY A 82 -10.63 0.04 5.40
C GLY A 82 -11.18 0.27 3.99
N ALA A 83 -10.41 0.92 3.11
CA ALA A 83 -10.82 1.19 1.74
C ALA A 83 -10.87 -0.10 0.89
N SER A 84 -12.01 -0.40 0.25
CA SER A 84 -12.18 -1.63 -0.53
C SER A 84 -11.44 -1.67 -1.89
N LYS A 85 -10.79 -0.56 -2.26
CA LYS A 85 -10.13 -0.36 -3.56
C LYS A 85 -8.86 0.44 -3.34
N LYS A 86 -7.94 0.34 -4.30
CA LYS A 86 -6.58 0.90 -4.20
C LYS A 86 -6.53 2.42 -4.01
N GLY A 87 -7.52 3.16 -4.51
CA GLY A 87 -7.49 4.62 -4.40
C GLY A 87 -8.84 5.28 -4.66
N TYR A 88 -9.09 6.34 -3.90
CA TYR A 88 -10.20 7.27 -4.05
C TYR A 88 -9.64 8.68 -4.15
N ILE A 89 -10.30 9.54 -4.93
CA ILE A 89 -9.87 10.93 -5.14
C ILE A 89 -11.07 11.86 -5.04
N HIS A 90 -10.88 12.98 -4.34
CA HIS A 90 -11.94 13.94 -4.09
C HIS A 90 -12.38 14.62 -5.40
N THR A 91 -13.69 14.79 -5.58
CA THR A 91 -14.28 15.38 -6.79
C THR A 91 -13.73 16.78 -7.04
N ASP A 92 -13.68 17.62 -6.00
CA ASP A 92 -13.15 18.99 -6.14
C ASP A 92 -11.67 19.03 -6.54
N PHE A 93 -10.88 18.03 -6.15
CA PHE A 93 -9.48 17.96 -6.55
C PHE A 93 -9.37 17.68 -8.05
N VAL A 94 -10.14 16.73 -8.55
CA VAL A 94 -10.24 16.41 -9.99
C VAL A 94 -10.66 17.65 -10.79
N LEU A 95 -11.70 18.35 -10.33
CA LEU A 95 -12.22 19.55 -11.01
C LEU A 95 -11.21 20.70 -10.98
N ARG A 96 -10.61 20.99 -9.82
CA ARG A 96 -9.65 22.08 -9.65
C ARG A 96 -8.42 21.94 -10.54
N HIS A 97 -7.95 20.71 -10.71
CA HIS A 97 -6.76 20.41 -11.52
C HIS A 97 -7.09 19.99 -12.96
N ALA A 98 -8.37 20.06 -13.36
CA ALA A 98 -8.86 19.65 -14.68
C ALA A 98 -8.34 18.26 -15.10
N LEU A 99 -8.35 17.31 -14.16
CA LEU A 99 -7.83 15.97 -14.41
C LEU A 99 -8.74 15.20 -15.37
N PRO A 100 -8.17 14.39 -16.29
CA PRO A 100 -8.97 13.60 -17.21
C PRO A 100 -9.81 12.55 -16.45
N THR A 101 -11.07 12.41 -16.86
CA THR A 101 -12.02 11.49 -16.23
C THR A 101 -12.57 10.49 -17.23
N ILE A 102 -12.79 9.26 -16.78
CA ILE A 102 -13.38 8.18 -17.56
C ILE A 102 -14.78 7.89 -17.00
N PRO A 103 -15.87 8.09 -17.76
CA PRO A 103 -17.22 7.78 -17.30
C PRO A 103 -17.41 6.27 -17.13
N LEU A 104 -18.12 5.88 -16.09
CA LEU A 104 -18.56 4.50 -15.90
C LEU A 104 -19.84 4.24 -16.68
N PRO A 105 -19.99 3.05 -17.29
CA PRO A 105 -21.24 2.66 -17.94
C PRO A 105 -22.40 2.47 -16.94
N HIS A 106 -22.08 2.21 -15.67
CA HIS A 106 -23.06 2.11 -14.58
C HIS A 106 -22.48 2.69 -13.29
N PRO A 107 -23.22 3.55 -12.56
CA PRO A 107 -22.77 4.09 -11.28
C PRO A 107 -22.51 3.00 -10.23
N ILE A 108 -21.52 3.21 -9.38
CA ILE A 108 -21.21 2.31 -8.26
C ILE A 108 -21.68 2.99 -6.97
N GLY A 109 -22.62 2.36 -6.26
CA GLY A 109 -23.08 2.83 -4.96
C GLY A 109 -21.95 2.85 -3.93
N VAL A 110 -21.84 3.94 -3.17
CA VAL A 110 -20.87 4.11 -2.09
C VAL A 110 -21.62 4.04 -0.76
N TYR A 111 -21.11 3.23 0.15
CA TYR A 111 -21.68 3.04 1.48
C TYR A 111 -20.62 3.39 2.54
N ASN A 112 -21.05 4.04 3.61
CA ASN A 112 -20.21 4.34 4.76
C ASN A 112 -19.98 3.06 5.59
N ALA A 113 -19.08 3.13 6.57
CA ALA A 113 -18.75 1.99 7.44
C ALA A 113 -19.95 1.48 8.26
N ASP A 114 -20.95 2.33 8.51
CA ASP A 114 -22.20 1.97 9.19
C ASP A 114 -23.26 1.36 8.26
N GLY A 115 -22.96 1.21 6.96
CA GLY A 115 -23.85 0.67 5.95
C GLY A 115 -24.85 1.68 5.36
N SER A 116 -24.83 2.94 5.79
CA SER A 116 -25.63 4.00 5.17
C SER A 116 -25.08 4.39 3.79
N LEU A 117 -25.94 4.95 2.93
CA LEU A 117 -25.51 5.51 1.65
C LEU A 117 -24.63 6.75 1.88
N ASN A 118 -23.53 6.85 1.14
CA ASN A 118 -22.66 8.01 1.20
C ASN A 118 -23.37 9.26 0.64
N SER A 119 -23.24 10.39 1.33
CA SER A 119 -23.86 11.66 0.97
C SER A 119 -23.25 12.28 -0.30
N GLY A 120 -22.01 11.93 -0.63
CA GLY A 120 -21.34 12.26 -1.89
C GLY A 120 -21.90 11.49 -3.09
N GLY A 121 -22.82 10.56 -2.88
CA GLY A 121 -23.50 9.80 -3.93
C GLY A 121 -22.67 8.65 -4.49
N ALA A 122 -23.10 8.17 -5.67
CA ALA A 122 -22.44 7.06 -6.35
C ALA A 122 -21.18 7.53 -7.11
N ILE A 123 -20.19 6.64 -7.23
CA ILE A 123 -19.07 6.86 -8.15
C ILE A 123 -19.59 6.71 -9.57
N THR A 124 -19.43 7.77 -10.37
CA THR A 124 -19.83 7.79 -11.79
C THR A 124 -18.63 7.86 -12.73
N HIS A 125 -17.47 8.26 -12.22
CA HIS A 125 -16.26 8.48 -13.03
C HIS A 125 -15.02 7.96 -12.31
N LEU A 126 -14.00 7.65 -13.11
CA LEU A 126 -12.67 7.25 -12.66
C LEU A 126 -11.63 8.25 -13.15
N CYS A 127 -10.47 8.28 -12.51
CA CYS A 127 -9.31 9.10 -12.92
C CYS A 127 -8.05 8.23 -12.89
N GLU A 128 -7.39 8.04 -14.04
CA GLU A 128 -6.13 7.32 -14.10
C GLU A 128 -4.97 8.29 -13.86
N LEU A 129 -4.14 8.02 -12.86
CA LEU A 129 -3.00 8.86 -12.49
C LEU A 129 -1.82 7.98 -12.05
N SER A 130 -0.60 8.41 -12.39
CA SER A 130 0.62 7.88 -11.79
C SER A 130 0.84 8.54 -10.43
N MET A 131 0.85 7.73 -9.38
CA MET A 131 1.03 8.15 -8.00
C MET A 131 2.45 7.84 -7.55
N ARG A 132 3.10 8.81 -6.92
CA ARG A 132 4.41 8.61 -6.31
C ARG A 132 4.41 8.93 -4.82
N ILE A 133 4.99 8.03 -4.04
CA ILE A 133 5.20 8.11 -2.60
C ILE A 133 6.67 7.82 -2.32
N GLY A 134 7.49 8.85 -2.09
CA GLY A 134 8.94 8.68 -1.95
C GLY A 134 9.59 8.14 -3.23
N ASP A 135 10.16 6.94 -3.16
CA ASP A 135 10.76 6.21 -4.28
C ASP A 135 9.80 5.18 -4.92
N HIS A 136 8.62 5.00 -4.35
CA HIS A 136 7.59 4.12 -4.89
C HIS A 136 6.71 4.88 -5.90
N GLU A 137 6.45 4.24 -7.04
CA GLU A 137 5.55 4.75 -8.08
C GLU A 137 4.60 3.65 -8.54
N GLU A 138 3.31 3.99 -8.63
CA GLU A 138 2.26 3.09 -9.10
C GLU A 138 1.22 3.88 -9.90
N THR A 139 0.84 3.38 -11.09
CA THR A 139 -0.31 3.92 -11.82
C THR A 139 -1.59 3.31 -11.30
N LEU A 140 -2.51 4.17 -10.88
CA LEU A 140 -3.78 3.78 -10.26
C LEU A 140 -4.95 4.37 -11.02
N LEU A 141 -6.04 3.60 -11.06
CA LEU A 141 -7.35 4.06 -11.51
C LEU A 141 -8.18 4.45 -10.28
N PHE A 142 -8.10 5.73 -9.93
CA PHE A 142 -8.78 6.31 -8.78
C PHE A 142 -10.28 6.39 -9.02
N ARG A 143 -11.05 6.09 -7.97
CA ARG A 143 -12.50 6.31 -7.94
C ARG A 143 -12.79 7.73 -7.50
N ILE A 144 -13.53 8.47 -8.31
CA ILE A 144 -13.90 9.86 -7.98
C ILE A 144 -15.09 9.82 -7.04
N THR A 145 -14.88 10.25 -5.80
CA THR A 145 -15.91 10.32 -4.76
C THR A 145 -15.43 11.17 -3.60
N ASN A 146 -16.38 11.72 -2.84
CA ASN A 146 -16.07 12.47 -1.63
C ASN A 146 -16.24 11.53 -0.43
N THR A 147 -15.13 11.10 0.16
CA THR A 147 -15.14 10.25 1.34
C THR A 147 -15.35 11.11 2.59
N GLY A 148 -16.61 11.20 3.02
CA GLY A 148 -17.02 11.93 4.20
C GLY A 148 -18.53 11.78 4.38
N SER A 149 -18.96 11.66 5.63
CA SER A 149 -20.36 11.59 6.07
C SER A 149 -20.57 12.61 7.16
#